data_AF-A0A8T4S7V6-F1
#
_entry.id   AF-A0A8T4S7V6-F1
#
_cell.length_a   1.000
_cell.length_b   1.000
_cell.length_c   1.000
_cell.angle_alpha   90.00
_cell.angle_beta   90.00
_cell.angle_gamma   90.00
#
_symmetry.space_group_name_H-M   'P 1'
#
loop_
_entity.id
_entity.type
_entity.pdbx_description
1 polymer ?
#
loop_
_entity_poly.entity_id
_entity_poly.type
_entity_poly.pdbx_seq_one_letter_code
_entity_poly.pdbx_strand_id
1 'polypeptide(L)'
;MSVKNKIKKIDNKKYKGLNFKTTEEIKVPDKLIDQIIGQTEATKIVKKIAKQRRHLFLIGLPGVGKSLLGQALSELLSKEKLLDVLSFDNQSDENVPLIKTVPRGQGRKIVQRARLQAMSSLKNQNIIFFILLIIAIITPWWIRKQYGDILAAASLIGSMIFLASFVLFININRRVKSNPEIRVPKLLIDNTDTKKAPFIDASGAHSGALLGDVLHDPLQSFSDKSKITKKNGKKVNISTEINKLLKKHEKGLIKEKGYLAAYLKKDELHIFSEKSGKIQPVGVLSVNKYKSDKPLLYKITTESGKTLTITPEHKVAVNIKGKQQYTPVSKLKKGEEIFIN
;
A
#
# COMPACT_ATOMS: atom_id res chain seq x y z
N MET A 1 24.26 -17.12 58.71
CA MET A 1 23.90 -18.55 58.80
C MET A 1 23.75 -19.09 57.38
N SER A 2 24.68 -19.94 56.93
CA SER A 2 24.75 -20.47 55.56
C SER A 2 23.58 -21.42 55.28
N VAL A 3 22.66 -21.04 54.38
CA VAL A 3 21.60 -21.95 53.91
C VAL A 3 22.20 -22.91 52.88
N LYS A 4 22.63 -24.07 53.35
CA LYS A 4 22.91 -25.24 52.51
C LYS A 4 21.59 -25.74 51.93
N ASN A 5 21.22 -25.28 50.74
CA ASN A 5 20.20 -25.96 49.95
C ASN A 5 20.79 -27.29 49.45
N LYS A 6 20.51 -28.35 50.20
CA LYS A 6 20.69 -29.75 49.77
C LYS A 6 19.92 -29.93 48.46
N ILE A 7 20.66 -30.02 47.35
CA ILE A 7 20.14 -30.52 46.08
C ILE A 7 19.70 -31.97 46.34
N LYS A 8 18.38 -32.19 46.46
CA LYS A 8 17.80 -33.53 46.49
C LYS A 8 18.08 -34.19 45.14
N LYS A 9 18.93 -35.20 45.10
CA LYS A 9 19.04 -36.12 43.96
C LYS A 9 17.66 -36.75 43.74
N ILE A 10 17.05 -36.45 42.60
CA ILE A 10 15.82 -37.09 42.15
C ILE A 10 16.20 -38.52 41.76
N ASP A 11 15.47 -39.50 42.29
CA ASP A 11 15.71 -40.92 42.06
C ASP A 11 15.54 -41.26 40.57
N ASN A 12 16.64 -41.64 39.90
CA ASN A 12 16.72 -41.94 38.46
C ASN A 12 15.97 -43.21 38.03
N LYS A 13 15.18 -43.85 38.91
CA LYS A 13 14.49 -45.12 38.63
C LYS A 13 13.34 -45.01 37.61
N LYS A 14 12.90 -43.81 37.22
CA LYS A 14 11.77 -43.62 36.29
C LYS A 14 12.15 -43.41 34.82
N TYR A 15 13.43 -43.26 34.48
CA TYR A 15 13.89 -43.10 33.11
C TYR A 15 14.66 -44.36 32.66
N LYS A 16 13.93 -45.42 32.28
CA LYS A 16 14.55 -46.61 31.71
C LYS A 16 15.29 -46.23 30.41
N GLY A 17 16.62 -46.11 30.48
CA GLY A 17 17.51 -46.14 29.29
C GLY A 17 18.30 -44.87 28.95
N LEU A 18 18.23 -43.79 29.73
CA LEU A 18 19.00 -42.57 29.44
C LEU A 18 19.92 -42.21 30.62
N ASN A 19 21.23 -42.33 30.40
CA ASN A 19 22.26 -41.91 31.36
C ASN A 19 22.78 -40.52 30.99
N PHE A 20 22.34 -39.49 31.72
CA PHE A 20 22.84 -38.12 31.60
C PHE A 20 22.84 -37.42 32.97
N LYS A 21 23.68 -36.41 33.15
CA LYS A 21 23.68 -35.57 34.37
C LYS A 21 22.86 -34.30 34.21
N THR A 22 22.91 -33.68 33.04
CA THR A 22 22.15 -32.47 32.70
C THR A 22 21.47 -32.63 31.34
N THR A 23 20.42 -31.85 31.09
CA THR A 23 19.71 -31.88 29.81
C THR A 23 20.53 -31.32 28.65
N GLU A 24 21.65 -30.65 28.93
CA GLU A 24 22.60 -30.19 27.90
C GLU A 24 23.25 -31.37 27.16
N GLU A 25 23.35 -32.53 27.81
CA GLU A 25 23.91 -33.76 27.23
C GLU A 25 22.92 -34.44 26.26
N ILE A 26 21.65 -34.02 26.25
CA ILE A 26 20.60 -34.62 25.41
C ILE A 26 20.57 -33.93 24.05
N LYS A 27 20.84 -34.70 22.99
CA LYS A 27 20.74 -34.20 21.61
C LYS A 27 19.28 -33.97 21.21
N VAL A 28 18.96 -32.76 20.78
CA VAL A 28 17.64 -32.40 20.21
C VAL A 28 17.70 -32.62 18.69
N PRO A 29 16.70 -33.29 18.08
CA PRO A 29 16.64 -33.45 16.62
C PRO A 29 16.55 -32.12 15.88
N ASP A 30 17.22 -31.99 14.72
CA ASP A 30 17.20 -30.75 13.93
C ASP A 30 15.83 -30.45 13.29
N LYS A 31 15.09 -31.50 12.90
CA LYS A 31 13.80 -31.37 12.21
C LYS A 31 12.66 -31.30 13.21
N LEU A 32 11.73 -30.37 13.01
CA LEU A 32 10.58 -30.19 13.90
C LEU A 32 9.70 -31.44 13.98
N ILE A 33 9.55 -32.18 12.88
CA ILE A 33 8.72 -33.40 12.85
C ILE A 33 9.23 -34.49 13.81
N ASP A 34 10.54 -34.55 14.06
CA ASP A 34 11.16 -35.56 14.91
C ASP A 34 11.23 -35.11 16.38
N GLN A 35 10.93 -33.83 16.66
CA GLN A 35 10.76 -33.29 18.02
C GLN A 35 9.35 -33.54 18.59
N ILE A 36 8.41 -34.06 17.80
CA ILE A 36 7.02 -34.29 18.23
C ILE A 36 6.94 -35.59 19.02
N ILE A 37 6.57 -35.48 20.30
CA ILE A 37 6.54 -36.61 21.23
C ILE A 37 5.13 -37.20 21.32
N GLY A 38 5.05 -38.54 21.30
CA GLY A 38 3.82 -39.27 21.61
C GLY A 38 2.71 -39.23 20.54
N GLN A 39 2.99 -38.70 19.33
CA GLN A 39 2.01 -38.60 18.23
C GLN A 39 2.50 -39.26 16.94
N THR A 40 2.82 -40.55 17.01
CA THR A 40 3.37 -41.33 15.89
C THR A 40 2.44 -41.38 14.68
N GLU A 41 1.13 -41.55 14.87
CA GLU A 41 0.18 -41.57 13.75
C GLU A 41 0.02 -40.19 13.08
N ALA A 42 -0.04 -39.12 13.86
CA ALA A 42 -0.14 -37.76 13.32
C ALA A 42 1.11 -37.40 12.50
N THR A 43 2.31 -37.73 12.98
CA THR A 43 3.56 -37.49 12.24
C THR A 43 3.65 -38.30 10.95
N LYS A 44 3.18 -39.57 10.94
CA LYS A 44 3.07 -40.37 9.70
C LYS A 44 2.12 -39.73 8.69
N ILE A 45 0.96 -39.26 9.13
CA ILE A 45 -0.03 -38.58 8.28
C ILE A 45 0.57 -37.28 7.71
N VAL A 46 1.21 -36.46 8.53
CA VAL A 46 1.89 -35.23 8.09
C VAL A 46 2.96 -35.53 7.02
N LYS A 47 3.79 -36.56 7.22
CA LYS A 47 4.79 -36.98 6.23
C LYS A 47 4.15 -37.42 4.91
N LYS A 48 3.00 -38.11 4.93
CA LYS A 48 2.23 -38.47 3.72
C LYS A 48 1.64 -37.24 3.03
N ILE A 49 1.04 -36.33 3.81
CA ILE A 49 0.42 -35.10 3.31
C ILE A 49 1.46 -34.17 2.67
N ALA A 50 2.64 -34.04 3.26
CA ALA A 50 3.73 -33.23 2.69
C ALA A 50 4.10 -33.67 1.27
N LYS A 51 4.11 -34.98 1.01
CA LYS A 51 4.38 -35.56 -0.32
C LYS A 51 3.22 -35.36 -1.29
N GLN A 52 1.98 -35.51 -0.82
CA GLN A 52 0.77 -35.47 -1.65
C GLN A 52 0.15 -34.08 -1.82
N ARG A 53 0.59 -33.08 -1.03
CA ARG A 53 0.04 -31.72 -0.97
C ARG A 53 -1.47 -31.66 -0.71
N ARG A 54 -1.95 -32.45 0.26
CA ARG A 54 -3.35 -32.43 0.70
C ARG A 54 -3.57 -31.47 1.87
N HIS A 55 -4.83 -31.10 2.10
CA HIS A 55 -5.20 -30.36 3.31
C HIS A 55 -5.18 -31.27 4.54
N LEU A 56 -4.84 -30.69 5.69
CA LEU A 56 -4.77 -31.38 6.97
C LEU A 56 -5.75 -30.71 7.94
N PHE A 57 -6.61 -31.51 8.56
CA PHE A 57 -7.48 -31.06 9.64
C PHE A 57 -7.10 -31.78 10.94
N LEU A 58 -6.64 -31.02 11.94
CA LEU A 58 -6.19 -31.55 13.22
C LEU A 58 -7.21 -31.27 14.31
N ILE A 59 -7.73 -32.33 14.93
CA ILE A 59 -8.65 -32.25 16.07
C ILE A 59 -7.89 -32.70 17.33
N GLY A 60 -8.05 -31.94 18.41
CA GLY A 60 -7.47 -32.30 19.71
C GLY A 60 -7.65 -31.19 20.73
N LEU A 61 -7.34 -31.49 21.98
CA LEU A 61 -7.39 -30.52 23.09
C LEU A 61 -6.42 -29.33 22.85
N PRO A 62 -6.64 -28.16 23.48
CA PRO A 62 -5.66 -27.07 23.45
C PRO A 62 -4.32 -27.53 24.05
N GLY A 63 -3.20 -27.01 23.54
CA GLY A 63 -1.86 -27.32 24.07
C GLY A 63 -1.23 -28.64 23.59
N VAL A 64 -1.91 -29.44 22.76
CA VAL A 64 -1.38 -30.74 22.28
C VAL A 64 -0.41 -30.65 21.09
N GLY A 65 0.11 -29.48 20.74
CA GLY A 65 1.08 -29.35 19.65
C GLY A 65 0.51 -29.33 18.21
N LYS A 66 -0.77 -28.96 18.03
CA LYS A 66 -1.39 -28.82 16.69
C LYS A 66 -0.63 -27.84 15.78
N SER A 67 -0.26 -26.67 16.30
CA SER A 67 0.53 -25.68 15.55
C SER A 67 1.94 -26.18 15.25
N LEU A 68 2.55 -26.95 16.15
CA LEU A 68 3.88 -27.57 15.93
C LEU A 68 3.84 -28.57 14.77
N LEU A 69 2.78 -29.40 14.67
CA LEU A 69 2.55 -30.26 13.50
C LEU A 69 2.43 -29.46 12.19
N GLY A 70 1.76 -28.30 12.23
CA GLY A 70 1.64 -27.41 11.08
C GLY A 70 2.98 -26.80 10.66
N GLN A 71 3.81 -26.38 11.62
CA GLN A 71 5.17 -25.91 11.35
C GLN A 71 6.06 -27.02 10.79
N ALA A 72 5.97 -28.22 11.34
CA ALA A 72 6.68 -29.39 10.85
C ALA A 72 6.25 -29.76 9.41
N LEU A 73 4.96 -29.64 9.08
CA LEU A 73 4.47 -29.80 7.72
C LEU A 73 5.10 -28.76 6.78
N SER A 74 5.14 -27.49 7.18
CA SER A 74 5.74 -26.41 6.38
C SER A 74 7.24 -26.64 6.12
N GLU A 75 7.97 -27.16 7.12
CA GLU A 75 9.37 -27.55 6.94
C GLU A 75 9.55 -28.73 5.97
N LEU A 76 8.61 -29.69 5.99
CA LEU A 76 8.63 -30.86 5.10
C LEU A 76 8.20 -30.55 3.67
N LEU A 77 7.40 -29.50 3.46
CA LEU A 77 7.05 -29.03 2.12
C LEU A 77 8.35 -28.62 1.40
N SER A 78 8.63 -29.32 0.31
CA SER A 78 9.81 -29.15 -0.54
C SER A 78 10.05 -27.67 -0.89
N LYS A 79 11.32 -27.24 -0.92
CA LYS A 79 11.79 -25.87 -1.22
C LYS A 79 11.46 -25.37 -2.65
N GLU A 80 10.68 -26.10 -3.42
CA GLU A 80 10.55 -25.86 -4.85
C GLU A 80 9.67 -24.65 -5.15
N LYS A 81 10.26 -23.77 -5.98
CA LYS A 81 9.67 -22.62 -6.67
C LYS A 81 8.79 -21.74 -5.77
N LEU A 82 9.36 -21.25 -4.68
CA LEU A 82 8.82 -20.06 -4.03
C LEU A 82 8.74 -18.93 -5.07
N LEU A 83 7.60 -18.26 -5.10
CA LEU A 83 7.31 -17.17 -6.02
C LEU A 83 7.18 -15.88 -5.22
N ASP A 84 7.63 -14.79 -5.82
CA ASP A 84 7.27 -13.44 -5.38
C ASP A 84 5.98 -13.02 -6.13
N VAL A 85 5.11 -12.26 -5.47
CA VAL A 85 3.85 -11.77 -6.06
C VAL A 85 3.89 -10.26 -6.15
N LEU A 86 3.64 -9.72 -7.34
CA LEU A 86 3.66 -8.30 -7.65
C LEU A 86 2.28 -7.83 -8.11
N SER A 87 1.90 -6.63 -7.71
CA SER A 87 0.76 -5.89 -8.24
C SER A 87 1.24 -4.78 -9.16
N PHE A 88 0.70 -4.75 -10.37
CA PHE A 88 0.94 -3.73 -11.38
C PHE A 88 -0.34 -2.94 -11.63
N ASP A 89 -0.17 -1.66 -11.93
CA ASP A 89 -1.26 -0.81 -12.36
C ASP A 89 -1.81 -1.26 -13.71
N ASN A 90 -3.13 -1.31 -13.80
CA ASN A 90 -3.84 -1.62 -15.03
C ASN A 90 -4.27 -0.32 -15.71
N GLN A 91 -3.77 -0.07 -16.94
CA GLN A 91 -4.09 1.15 -17.69
C GLN A 91 -5.51 1.15 -18.27
N SER A 92 -6.12 -0.03 -18.43
CA SER A 92 -7.48 -0.17 -18.97
C SER A 92 -8.56 0.00 -17.90
N ASP A 93 -8.35 -0.58 -16.72
CA ASP A 93 -9.26 -0.46 -15.57
C ASP A 93 -8.47 -0.38 -14.27
N GLU A 94 -8.46 0.81 -13.66
CA GLU A 94 -7.74 1.11 -12.42
C GLU A 94 -8.23 0.27 -11.23
N ASN A 95 -9.50 -0.15 -11.21
CA ASN A 95 -10.07 -0.93 -10.11
C ASN A 95 -9.67 -2.42 -10.17
N VAL A 96 -9.03 -2.85 -11.25
CA VAL A 96 -8.61 -4.24 -11.46
C VAL A 96 -7.09 -4.28 -11.68
N PRO A 97 -6.28 -4.25 -10.60
CA PRO A 97 -4.82 -4.29 -10.72
C PRO A 97 -4.34 -5.64 -11.29
N LEU A 98 -3.26 -5.61 -12.07
CA LEU A 98 -2.68 -6.78 -12.69
C LEU A 98 -1.74 -7.50 -11.72
N ILE A 99 -2.05 -8.76 -11.39
CA ILE A 99 -1.21 -9.58 -10.52
C ILE A 99 -0.26 -10.45 -11.36
N LYS A 100 1.04 -10.41 -11.04
CA LYS A 100 2.05 -11.27 -11.67
C LYS A 100 2.86 -12.01 -10.62
N THR A 101 3.16 -13.28 -10.90
CA THR A 101 4.07 -14.10 -10.11
C THR A 101 5.41 -14.20 -10.82
N VAL A 102 6.50 -14.10 -10.05
CA VAL A 102 7.86 -14.25 -10.57
C VAL A 102 8.65 -15.18 -9.66
N PRO A 103 9.72 -15.82 -10.14
CA PRO A 103 10.58 -16.62 -9.27
C PRO A 103 11.13 -15.78 -8.11
N ARG A 104 11.26 -16.41 -6.95
CA ARG A 104 11.89 -15.85 -5.75
C ARG A 104 13.13 -15.03 -6.10
N GLY A 105 13.23 -13.82 -5.54
CA GLY A 105 14.38 -12.95 -5.74
C GLY A 105 14.18 -11.91 -6.85
N GLN A 106 13.31 -12.20 -7.81
CA GLN A 106 13.09 -11.30 -8.94
C GLN A 106 12.17 -10.14 -8.60
N GLY A 107 11.25 -10.30 -7.64
CA GLY A 107 10.30 -9.24 -7.27
C GLY A 107 11.00 -7.97 -6.79
N ARG A 108 11.97 -8.10 -5.87
CA ARG A 108 12.82 -6.98 -5.43
C ARG A 108 13.57 -6.32 -6.59
N LYS A 109 14.15 -7.10 -7.51
CA LYS A 109 14.89 -6.58 -8.67
C LYS A 109 13.99 -5.77 -9.60
N ILE A 110 12.77 -6.24 -9.86
CA ILE A 110 11.80 -5.56 -10.72
C ILE A 110 11.39 -4.23 -10.10
N VAL A 111 11.03 -4.23 -8.81
CA VAL A 111 10.63 -3.00 -8.09
C VAL A 111 11.78 -2.00 -8.04
N GLN A 112 13.01 -2.46 -7.76
CA GLN A 112 14.19 -1.59 -7.73
C GLN A 112 14.49 -1.00 -9.12
N ARG A 113 14.45 -1.80 -10.19
CA ARG A 113 14.63 -1.31 -11.56
C ARG A 113 13.57 -0.28 -11.92
N ALA A 114 12.29 -0.53 -11.60
CA ALA A 114 11.21 0.42 -11.83
C ALA A 114 11.40 1.73 -11.05
N ARG A 115 11.84 1.67 -9.78
CA ARG A 115 12.18 2.86 -8.98
C ARG A 115 13.34 3.65 -9.58
N LEU A 116 14.41 2.96 -9.97
CA LEU A 116 15.56 3.60 -10.61
C LEU A 116 15.16 4.25 -11.95
N GLN A 117 14.30 3.60 -12.74
CA GLN A 117 13.77 4.19 -13.97
C GLN A 117 12.95 5.45 -13.68
N ALA A 118 12.04 5.41 -12.70
CA ALA A 118 11.26 6.57 -12.27
C ALA A 118 12.15 7.74 -11.81
N MET A 119 13.25 7.47 -11.10
CA MET A 119 14.20 8.50 -10.66
C MET A 119 15.16 8.96 -11.78
N SER A 120 15.56 8.08 -12.69
CA SER A 120 16.58 8.34 -13.72
C SER A 120 16.15 9.39 -14.74
N SER A 121 14.84 9.59 -14.92
CA SER A 121 14.28 10.64 -15.77
C SER A 121 14.74 12.05 -15.38
N LEU A 122 15.17 12.25 -14.12
CA LEU A 122 15.67 13.54 -13.63
C LEU A 122 17.19 13.70 -13.78
N LYS A 123 17.96 12.61 -13.77
CA LYS A 123 19.43 12.67 -13.67
C LYS A 123 20.10 13.02 -15.01
N ASN A 124 19.59 12.50 -16.13
CA ASN A 124 20.18 12.73 -17.44
C ASN A 124 20.00 14.18 -17.93
N GLN A 125 18.93 14.87 -17.51
CA GLN A 125 18.74 16.30 -17.83
C GLN A 125 19.76 17.20 -17.13
N ASN A 126 20.09 16.89 -15.86
CA ASN A 126 21.06 17.69 -15.11
C ASN A 126 22.47 17.55 -15.68
N ILE A 127 22.85 16.37 -16.19
CA ILE A 127 24.16 16.16 -16.83
C ILE A 127 24.29 16.99 -18.12
N ILE A 128 23.25 17.02 -18.96
CA ILE A 128 23.25 17.85 -20.19
C ILE A 128 23.38 19.34 -19.83
N PHE A 129 22.71 19.80 -18.76
CA PHE A 129 22.85 21.17 -18.26
C PHE A 129 24.28 21.48 -17.81
N PHE A 130 24.93 20.58 -17.07
CA PHE A 130 26.32 20.75 -16.65
C PHE A 130 27.27 20.84 -17.84
N ILE A 131 27.10 20.00 -18.86
CA ILE A 131 27.91 20.05 -20.08
C ILE A 131 27.72 21.38 -20.82
N LEU A 132 26.48 21.83 -20.99
CA LEU A 132 26.16 23.12 -21.61
C LEU A 132 26.74 24.31 -20.84
N LEU A 133 26.70 24.26 -19.50
CA LEU A 133 27.28 25.29 -18.63
C LEU A 133 28.81 25.35 -18.78
N ILE A 134 29.48 24.19 -18.82
CA ILE A 134 30.93 24.11 -19.06
C ILE A 134 31.29 24.69 -20.43
N ILE A 135 30.54 24.35 -21.49
CA ILE A 135 30.76 24.89 -22.84
C ILE A 135 30.56 26.41 -22.86
N ALA A 136 29.50 26.92 -22.22
CA ALA A 136 29.24 28.35 -22.13
C ALA A 136 30.37 29.12 -21.42
N ILE A 137 31.00 28.51 -20.42
CA ILE A 137 32.13 29.12 -19.70
C ILE A 137 33.43 29.04 -20.52
N ILE A 138 33.71 27.94 -21.22
CA ILE A 138 35.00 27.74 -21.93
C ILE A 138 35.05 28.50 -23.27
N THR A 139 33.94 28.57 -23.99
CA THR A 139 33.88 29.12 -25.36
C THR A 139 34.42 30.56 -25.46
N PRO A 140 34.11 31.49 -24.54
CA PRO A 140 34.63 32.86 -24.60
C PRO A 140 36.15 32.96 -24.43
N TRP A 141 36.75 32.10 -23.61
CA TRP A 141 38.20 32.09 -23.39
C TRP A 141 38.97 31.59 -24.62
N TRP A 142 38.39 30.61 -25.32
CA TRP A 142 38.96 30.11 -26.57
C TRP A 142 38.88 31.17 -27.68
N ILE A 143 37.74 31.87 -27.79
CA ILE A 143 37.54 32.96 -28.78
C ILE A 143 38.50 34.12 -28.50
N ARG A 144 38.71 34.47 -27.22
CA ARG A 144 39.65 35.52 -26.80
C ARG A 144 41.05 35.30 -27.35
N LYS A 145 41.53 34.05 -27.32
CA LYS A 145 42.88 33.70 -27.78
C LYS A 145 43.06 33.92 -29.28
N GLN A 146 42.04 33.65 -30.10
CA GLN A 146 42.16 33.75 -31.57
C GLN A 146 41.71 35.07 -32.18
N TYR A 147 40.72 35.74 -31.58
CA TYR A 147 40.01 36.86 -32.23
C TYR A 147 40.02 38.16 -31.40
N GLY A 148 40.63 38.15 -30.21
CA GLY A 148 40.78 39.33 -29.35
C GLY A 148 39.62 39.59 -28.38
N ASP A 149 39.81 40.59 -27.52
CA ASP A 149 38.98 40.82 -26.33
C ASP A 149 37.54 41.28 -26.65
N ILE A 150 37.34 42.01 -27.75
CA ILE A 150 36.02 42.51 -28.17
C ILE A 150 35.08 41.36 -28.55
N LEU A 151 35.58 40.42 -29.37
CA LEU A 151 34.78 39.27 -29.80
C LEU A 151 34.53 38.30 -28.64
N ALA A 152 35.49 38.18 -27.72
CA ALA A 152 35.32 37.41 -26.49
C ALA A 152 34.20 37.95 -25.60
N ALA A 153 34.15 39.26 -25.37
CA ALA A 153 33.08 39.89 -24.57
C ALA A 153 31.70 39.69 -25.19
N ALA A 154 31.57 39.84 -26.51
CA ALA A 154 30.32 39.58 -27.23
C ALA A 154 29.87 38.11 -27.12
N SER A 155 30.81 37.17 -27.25
CA SER A 155 30.53 35.74 -27.11
C SER A 155 30.12 35.33 -25.68
N LEU A 156 30.67 35.99 -24.65
CA LEU A 156 30.30 35.76 -23.26
C LEU A 156 28.84 36.17 -23.01
N ILE A 157 28.46 37.37 -23.45
CA ILE A 157 27.09 37.88 -23.34
C ILE A 157 26.12 36.96 -24.09
N GLY A 158 26.46 36.56 -25.32
CA GLY A 158 25.66 35.64 -26.13
C GLY A 158 25.48 34.27 -25.46
N SER A 159 26.54 33.71 -24.89
CA SER A 159 26.50 32.42 -24.19
C SER A 159 25.61 32.45 -22.93
N MET A 160 25.62 33.57 -22.18
CA MET A 160 24.78 33.75 -20.99
C MET A 160 23.31 33.91 -21.35
N ILE A 161 22.99 34.67 -22.40
CA ILE A 161 21.61 34.83 -22.89
C ILE A 161 21.07 33.50 -23.42
N PHE A 162 21.90 32.73 -24.14
CA PHE A 162 21.55 31.40 -24.61
C PHE A 162 21.26 30.44 -23.45
N LEU A 163 22.13 30.42 -22.43
CA LEU A 163 21.94 29.59 -21.24
C LEU A 163 20.65 29.97 -20.50
N ALA A 164 20.41 31.27 -20.29
CA ALA A 164 19.19 31.78 -19.63
C ALA A 164 17.91 31.41 -20.40
N SER A 165 17.93 31.60 -21.72
CA SER A 165 16.82 31.22 -22.62
C SER A 165 16.56 29.72 -22.59
N PHE A 166 17.61 28.91 -22.60
CA PHE A 166 17.52 27.45 -22.55
C PHE A 166 16.96 26.94 -21.21
N VAL A 167 17.38 27.53 -20.09
CA VAL A 167 16.85 27.21 -18.75
C VAL A 167 15.37 27.56 -18.65
N LEU A 168 14.97 28.71 -19.21
CA LEU A 168 13.57 29.15 -19.22
C LEU A 168 12.71 28.23 -20.10
N PHE A 169 13.21 27.86 -21.29
CA PHE A 169 12.56 26.91 -22.20
C PHE A 169 12.33 25.54 -21.55
N ILE A 170 13.33 24.98 -20.85
CA ILE A 170 13.18 23.69 -20.14
C ILE A 170 12.20 23.79 -18.97
N ASN A 171 12.23 24.87 -18.19
CA ASN A 171 11.30 25.02 -17.07
C ASN A 171 9.83 25.11 -17.52
N ILE A 172 9.59 25.68 -18.70
CA ILE A 172 8.26 25.69 -19.32
C ILE A 172 7.91 24.30 -19.87
N ASN A 173 8.83 23.65 -20.59
CA ASN A 173 8.60 22.30 -21.14
C ASN A 173 8.48 21.19 -20.07
N ARG A 174 9.05 21.38 -18.88
CA ARG A 174 8.87 20.47 -17.73
C ARG A 174 7.40 20.38 -17.29
N ARG A 175 6.59 21.42 -17.52
CA ARG A 175 5.16 21.40 -17.22
C ARG A 175 4.33 20.67 -18.28
N VAL A 176 4.87 20.52 -19.50
CA VAL A 176 4.14 20.01 -20.68
C VAL A 176 4.42 18.53 -20.94
N LYS A 177 5.62 18.03 -20.60
CA LYS A 177 5.91 16.58 -20.61
C LYS A 177 5.71 15.99 -19.21
N SER A 178 4.46 15.81 -18.80
CA SER A 178 4.14 14.71 -17.89
C SER A 178 4.41 13.41 -18.65
N ASN A 179 5.64 12.92 -18.60
CA ASN A 179 5.90 11.52 -18.91
C ASN A 179 4.86 10.69 -18.14
N PRO A 180 4.27 9.63 -18.73
CA PRO A 180 3.44 8.73 -17.94
C PRO A 180 4.31 8.31 -16.76
N GLU A 181 3.92 8.73 -15.55
CA GLU A 181 4.66 8.41 -14.34
C GLU A 181 4.90 6.91 -14.38
N ILE A 182 6.17 6.49 -14.38
CA ILE A 182 6.51 5.07 -14.37
C ILE A 182 6.00 4.55 -13.04
N ARG A 183 4.80 3.97 -13.08
CA ARG A 183 4.10 3.49 -11.89
C ARG A 183 4.85 2.27 -11.39
N VAL A 184 5.45 2.43 -10.21
CA VAL A 184 6.29 1.40 -9.62
C VAL A 184 5.38 0.28 -9.11
N PRO A 185 5.56 -0.98 -9.56
CA PRO A 185 4.74 -2.09 -9.08
C PRO A 185 4.95 -2.32 -7.59
N LYS A 186 3.91 -2.78 -6.91
CA LYS A 186 3.94 -3.12 -5.49
C LYS A 186 4.30 -4.58 -5.30
N LEU A 187 5.33 -4.86 -4.51
CA LEU A 187 5.65 -6.22 -4.08
C LEU A 187 4.69 -6.62 -2.95
N LEU A 188 3.79 -7.57 -3.22
CA LEU A 188 2.78 -8.03 -2.25
C LEU A 188 3.31 -9.15 -1.36
N ILE A 189 3.96 -10.14 -1.97
CA ILE A 189 4.55 -11.27 -1.25
C ILE A 189 6.02 -11.35 -1.67
N ASP A 190 6.91 -11.28 -0.69
CA ASP A 190 8.36 -11.34 -0.86
C ASP A 190 8.91 -12.62 -0.20
N ASN A 191 9.39 -13.54 -1.03
CA ASN A 191 10.00 -14.79 -0.57
C ASN A 191 11.53 -14.79 -0.76
N THR A 192 12.16 -13.65 -1.01
CA THR A 192 13.61 -13.56 -1.23
C THR A 192 14.45 -14.18 -0.12
N ASP A 193 14.10 -13.96 1.15
CA ASP A 193 14.88 -14.40 2.30
C ASP A 193 14.41 -15.77 2.87
N THR A 194 13.29 -16.31 2.40
CA THR A 194 12.66 -17.53 2.96
C THR A 194 13.31 -18.82 2.45
N LYS A 195 13.99 -19.57 3.32
CA LYS A 195 14.68 -20.83 2.93
C LYS A 195 13.78 -22.07 2.88
N LYS A 196 12.64 -22.02 3.58
CA LYS A 196 11.63 -23.08 3.68
C LYS A 196 10.28 -22.51 3.24
N ALA A 197 9.28 -23.37 3.02
CA ALA A 197 7.93 -22.88 2.80
C ALA A 197 7.49 -22.01 4.01
N PRO A 198 6.71 -20.95 3.79
CA PRO A 198 6.22 -20.12 4.89
C PRO A 198 5.20 -20.90 5.72
N PHE A 199 5.26 -20.72 7.03
CA PHE A 199 4.19 -21.10 7.95
C PHE A 199 3.50 -19.82 8.40
N ILE A 200 2.24 -19.64 8.01
CA ILE A 200 1.44 -18.46 8.35
C ILE A 200 0.35 -18.93 9.32
N ASP A 201 0.42 -18.49 10.57
CA ASP A 201 -0.64 -18.72 11.56
C ASP A 201 -1.71 -17.65 11.40
N ALA A 202 -2.88 -18.04 10.90
CA ALA A 202 -4.04 -17.16 10.72
C ALA A 202 -5.14 -17.40 11.76
N SER A 203 -4.80 -18.03 12.90
CA SER A 203 -5.74 -18.28 13.99
C SER A 203 -6.31 -16.97 14.53
N GLY A 204 -7.63 -16.77 14.42
CA GLY A 204 -8.30 -15.55 14.89
C GLY A 204 -8.11 -14.32 13.99
N ALA A 205 -7.54 -14.47 12.79
CA ALA A 205 -7.41 -13.36 11.84
C ALA A 205 -8.78 -12.84 11.38
N HIS A 206 -8.92 -11.52 11.30
CA HIS A 206 -10.08 -10.88 10.66
C HIS A 206 -10.06 -11.07 9.13
N SER A 207 -11.20 -10.87 8.48
CA SER A 207 -11.38 -11.12 7.05
C SER A 207 -10.33 -10.46 6.17
N GLY A 208 -10.05 -9.17 6.38
CA GLY A 208 -9.04 -8.43 5.60
C GLY A 208 -7.62 -8.95 5.79
N ALA A 209 -7.27 -9.45 6.99
CA ALA A 209 -5.97 -10.03 7.25
C ALA A 209 -5.80 -11.44 6.63
N LEU A 210 -6.89 -12.22 6.55
CA LEU A 210 -6.88 -13.58 5.99
C LEU A 210 -6.97 -13.58 4.46
N LEU A 211 -7.85 -12.74 3.90
CA LEU A 211 -8.21 -12.77 2.47
C LEU A 211 -7.54 -11.65 1.66
N GLY A 212 -6.90 -10.70 2.33
CA GLY A 212 -6.40 -9.46 1.72
C GLY A 212 -7.41 -8.32 1.82
N ASP A 213 -6.90 -7.09 1.82
CA ASP A 213 -7.69 -5.87 1.93
C ASP A 213 -7.09 -4.76 1.04
N VAL A 214 -7.94 -3.85 0.59
CA VAL A 214 -7.56 -2.67 -0.17
C VAL A 214 -7.85 -1.45 0.69
N LEU A 215 -6.80 -0.72 1.05
CA LEU A 215 -6.94 0.48 1.87
C LEU A 215 -7.83 1.50 1.15
N HIS A 216 -8.76 2.09 1.91
CA HIS A 216 -9.56 3.21 1.44
C HIS A 216 -8.66 4.41 1.10
N ASP A 217 -8.82 4.98 -0.09
CA ASP A 217 -8.17 6.23 -0.47
C ASP A 217 -8.92 7.43 0.14
N PRO A 218 -8.35 8.17 1.11
CA PRO A 218 -9.00 9.33 1.72
C PRO A 218 -9.33 10.46 0.71
N LEU A 219 -8.69 10.46 -0.46
CA LEU A 219 -9.00 11.39 -1.54
C LEU A 219 -10.35 11.11 -2.20
N GLN A 220 -10.98 9.95 -1.96
CA GLN A 220 -12.43 9.76 -2.08
C GLN A 220 -13.14 10.48 -0.92
N SER A 221 -13.02 11.80 -0.91
CA SER A 221 -13.57 12.67 0.11
C SER A 221 -15.07 12.91 -0.13
N PHE A 222 -15.85 12.92 0.96
CA PHE A 222 -17.24 13.39 0.91
C PHE A 222 -17.28 14.92 0.74
N SER A 223 -18.23 15.42 -0.06
CA SER A 223 -18.50 16.87 -0.11
C SER A 223 -18.93 17.39 1.25
N ASP A 224 -18.58 18.65 1.53
CA ASP A 224 -19.11 19.46 2.63
C ASP A 224 -20.65 19.45 2.76
N LYS A 225 -21.36 19.22 1.66
CA LYS A 225 -22.83 19.14 1.57
C LYS A 225 -23.38 17.73 1.74
N SER A 226 -22.54 16.72 1.87
CA SER A 226 -22.98 15.35 2.13
C SER A 226 -23.72 15.27 3.46
N LYS A 227 -24.81 14.51 3.51
CA LYS A 227 -25.62 14.31 4.73
C LYS A 227 -25.26 12.98 5.36
N ILE A 228 -24.96 12.99 6.64
CA ILE A 228 -24.77 11.79 7.47
C ILE A 228 -25.99 11.58 8.36
N THR A 229 -26.38 10.33 8.58
CA THR A 229 -27.46 9.98 9.51
C THR A 229 -26.86 9.54 10.83
N LYS A 230 -27.13 10.30 11.90
CA LYS A 230 -26.68 9.95 13.25
C LYS A 230 -27.53 8.83 13.84
N LYS A 231 -27.04 8.18 14.91
CA LYS A 231 -27.77 7.13 15.68
C LYS A 231 -29.22 7.52 16.07
N ASN A 232 -29.51 8.80 16.23
CA ASN A 232 -30.85 9.32 16.55
C ASN A 232 -31.76 9.52 15.31
N GLY A 233 -31.37 9.03 14.14
CA GLY A 233 -32.12 9.17 12.88
C GLY A 233 -32.03 10.56 12.25
N LYS A 234 -31.40 11.54 12.91
CA LYS A 234 -31.29 12.90 12.38
C LYS A 234 -30.24 12.97 11.26
N LYS A 235 -30.65 13.45 10.09
CA LYS A 235 -29.75 13.77 8.97
C LYS A 235 -29.09 15.13 9.22
N VAL A 236 -27.77 15.16 9.27
CA VAL A 236 -26.97 16.38 9.51
C VAL A 236 -25.92 16.51 8.40
N ASN A 237 -25.62 17.74 7.99
CA ASN A 237 -24.54 17.98 7.04
C ASN A 237 -23.19 17.58 7.66
N ILE A 238 -22.34 16.94 6.87
CA ILE A 238 -21.06 16.43 7.36
C ILE A 238 -20.14 17.58 7.81
N SER A 239 -20.16 18.70 7.09
CA SER A 239 -19.36 19.89 7.39
C SER A 239 -19.67 20.50 8.75
N THR A 240 -20.95 20.60 9.13
CA THR A 240 -21.34 21.19 10.41
C THR A 240 -20.89 20.32 11.58
N GLU A 241 -21.01 19.00 11.44
CA GLU A 241 -20.59 18.05 12.48
C GLU A 241 -19.07 17.95 12.60
N ILE A 242 -18.36 17.83 11.48
CA ILE A 242 -16.89 17.77 11.47
C ILE A 242 -16.31 19.06 12.05
N ASN A 243 -16.80 20.25 11.64
CA ASN A 243 -16.32 21.51 12.19
C ASN A 243 -16.57 21.61 13.71
N LYS A 244 -17.70 21.08 14.21
CA LYS A 244 -17.99 21.04 15.65
C LYS A 244 -17.01 20.13 16.40
N LEU A 245 -16.73 18.94 15.87
CA LEU A 245 -15.82 17.97 16.49
C LEU A 245 -14.36 18.41 16.45
N LEU A 246 -13.92 19.02 15.34
CA LEU A 246 -12.58 19.60 15.23
C LEU A 246 -12.37 20.76 16.21
N LYS A 247 -13.39 21.59 16.46
CA LYS A 247 -13.35 22.63 17.52
C LYS A 247 -13.30 22.01 18.92
N LYS A 248 -14.05 20.94 19.18
CA LYS A 248 -14.05 20.26 20.48
C LYS A 248 -12.68 19.66 20.83
N HIS A 249 -11.96 19.17 19.82
CA HIS A 249 -10.65 18.51 19.97
C HIS A 249 -9.47 19.40 19.61
N GLU A 250 -9.61 20.72 19.80
CA GLU A 250 -8.61 21.70 19.35
C GLU A 250 -7.19 21.44 19.90
N LYS A 251 -7.08 20.92 21.13
CA LYS A 251 -5.82 20.59 21.80
C LYS A 251 -5.10 19.34 21.23
N GLY A 252 -5.78 18.51 20.44
CA GLY A 252 -5.25 17.26 19.87
C GLY A 252 -5.29 17.19 18.35
N LEU A 253 -5.36 18.36 17.68
CA LEU A 253 -5.46 18.45 16.23
C LEU A 253 -4.15 18.10 15.53
N ILE A 254 -4.23 17.23 14.53
CA ILE A 254 -3.18 17.00 13.54
C ILE A 254 -3.36 18.04 12.43
N LYS A 255 -2.35 18.90 12.20
CA LYS A 255 -2.38 19.94 11.17
C LYS A 255 -1.19 19.79 10.23
N GLU A 256 -1.46 19.56 8.94
CA GLU A 256 -0.40 19.47 7.92
C GLU A 256 -0.89 19.99 6.57
N LYS A 257 -0.26 21.03 6.01
CA LYS A 257 -0.53 21.56 4.65
C LYS A 257 -2.03 21.69 4.28
N GLY A 258 -2.86 22.25 5.15
CA GLY A 258 -4.30 22.43 4.90
C GLY A 258 -5.18 21.22 5.25
N TYR A 259 -4.59 20.14 5.75
CA TYR A 259 -5.24 19.00 6.39
C TYR A 259 -5.42 19.26 7.89
N LEU A 260 -6.62 19.02 8.41
CA LEU A 260 -6.97 19.05 9.82
C LEU A 260 -7.60 17.71 10.19
N ALA A 261 -7.10 17.03 11.21
CA ALA A 261 -7.73 15.82 11.73
C ALA A 261 -7.75 15.76 13.25
N ALA A 262 -8.75 15.08 13.79
CA ALA A 262 -8.87 14.77 15.21
C ALA A 262 -9.31 13.31 15.39
N TYR A 263 -8.66 12.60 16.31
CA TYR A 263 -9.16 11.33 16.82
C TYR A 263 -10.31 11.57 17.77
N LEU A 264 -11.35 10.74 17.65
CA LEU A 264 -12.52 10.80 18.51
C LEU A 264 -12.35 9.82 19.67
N LYS A 265 -12.90 10.17 20.83
CA LYS A 265 -13.04 9.20 21.92
C LYS A 265 -14.13 8.20 21.57
N LYS A 266 -14.06 7.01 22.18
CA LYS A 266 -15.09 5.97 22.02
C LYS A 266 -16.48 6.57 22.28
N ASP A 267 -17.43 6.25 21.39
CA ASP A 267 -18.83 6.68 21.41
C ASP A 267 -19.16 8.16 21.11
N GLU A 268 -18.19 8.99 20.72
CA GLU A 268 -18.46 10.42 20.46
C GLU A 268 -19.27 10.71 19.19
N LEU A 269 -19.15 9.88 18.15
CA LEU A 269 -19.95 9.98 16.93
C LEU A 269 -20.32 8.58 16.44
N HIS A 270 -21.60 8.40 16.16
CA HIS A 270 -22.13 7.20 15.55
C HIS A 270 -22.90 7.55 14.28
N ILE A 271 -22.54 6.90 13.18
CA ILE A 271 -23.24 7.00 11.90
C ILE A 271 -23.91 5.67 11.58
N PHE A 272 -25.06 5.71 10.91
CA PHE A 272 -25.61 4.49 10.35
C PHE A 272 -24.79 4.05 9.15
N SER A 273 -24.29 2.82 9.18
CA SER A 273 -23.61 2.17 8.07
C SER A 273 -24.19 0.77 7.88
N GLU A 274 -24.10 0.27 6.66
CA GLU A 274 -24.33 -1.14 6.41
C GLU A 274 -23.14 -1.94 6.92
N LYS A 275 -23.40 -2.95 7.76
CA LYS A 275 -22.40 -3.92 8.21
C LYS A 275 -23.06 -5.28 8.24
N SER A 276 -22.56 -6.19 7.40
CA SER A 276 -23.10 -7.55 7.20
C SER A 276 -24.56 -7.57 6.72
N GLY A 277 -24.92 -6.70 5.77
CA GLY A 277 -26.28 -6.67 5.20
C GLY A 277 -27.35 -6.04 6.11
N LYS A 278 -26.95 -5.51 7.28
CA LYS A 278 -27.85 -4.83 8.22
C LYS A 278 -27.37 -3.41 8.48
N ILE A 279 -28.32 -2.47 8.50
CA ILE A 279 -28.05 -1.08 8.88
C ILE A 279 -27.87 -1.04 10.40
N GLN A 280 -26.68 -0.65 10.86
CA GLN A 280 -26.37 -0.54 12.28
C GLN A 280 -25.52 0.71 12.56
N PRO A 281 -25.61 1.28 13.78
CA PRO A 281 -24.78 2.42 14.16
C PRO A 281 -23.33 1.97 14.33
N VAL A 282 -22.42 2.59 13.58
CA VAL A 282 -20.97 2.37 13.65
C VAL A 282 -20.31 3.61 14.26
N GLY A 283 -19.45 3.39 15.24
CA GLY A 283 -18.65 4.43 15.88
C GLY A 283 -17.59 4.98 14.92
N VAL A 284 -17.48 6.30 14.85
CA VAL A 284 -16.46 6.98 14.04
C VAL A 284 -15.21 7.20 14.90
N LEU A 285 -14.05 6.74 14.42
CA LEU A 285 -12.79 6.78 15.16
C LEU A 285 -12.01 8.10 14.99
N SER A 286 -12.19 8.76 13.84
CA SER A 286 -11.52 10.03 13.55
C SER A 286 -12.32 10.84 12.54
N VAL A 287 -12.12 12.16 12.57
CA VAL A 287 -12.68 13.09 11.59
C VAL A 287 -11.57 13.93 11.00
N ASN A 288 -11.68 14.21 9.71
CA ASN A 288 -10.70 14.96 8.96
C ASN A 288 -11.38 15.97 8.03
N LYS A 289 -10.65 17.06 7.74
CA LYS A 289 -11.04 18.14 6.85
C LYS A 289 -9.82 18.59 6.07
N TYR A 290 -9.94 18.64 4.75
CA TYR A 290 -8.89 19.11 3.85
C TYR A 290 -9.42 20.24 2.97
N LYS A 291 -8.56 21.21 2.64
CA LYS A 291 -8.87 22.23 1.64
C LYS A 291 -8.44 21.70 0.26
N SER A 292 -9.41 21.30 -0.56
CA SER A 292 -9.16 20.83 -1.93
C SER A 292 -8.68 21.96 -2.84
N ASP A 293 -7.66 21.68 -3.66
CA ASP A 293 -7.20 22.55 -4.74
C ASP A 293 -7.96 22.29 -6.07
N LYS A 294 -8.79 21.25 -6.11
CA LYS A 294 -9.61 20.84 -7.26
C LYS A 294 -11.00 21.51 -7.25
N PRO A 295 -11.67 21.65 -8.41
CA PRO A 295 -12.98 22.31 -8.51
C PRO A 295 -14.05 21.58 -7.69
N LEU A 296 -15.09 22.31 -7.29
CA LEU A 296 -16.24 21.78 -6.56
C LEU A 296 -16.91 20.61 -7.32
N LEU A 297 -17.34 19.59 -6.58
CA LEU A 297 -18.11 18.47 -7.13
C LEU A 297 -19.39 18.98 -7.81
N TYR A 298 -19.73 18.40 -8.96
CA TYR A 298 -20.98 18.67 -9.66
C TYR A 298 -22.08 17.78 -9.09
N LYS A 299 -23.22 18.38 -8.75
CA LYS A 299 -24.43 17.66 -8.38
C LYS A 299 -25.36 17.58 -9.58
N ILE A 300 -25.46 16.40 -10.17
CA ILE A 300 -26.39 16.08 -11.24
C ILE A 300 -27.70 15.63 -10.59
N THR A 301 -28.82 16.23 -10.98
CA THR A 301 -30.16 15.79 -10.57
C THR A 301 -30.88 15.32 -11.82
N THR A 302 -31.27 14.05 -11.86
CA THR A 302 -32.10 13.49 -12.94
C THR A 302 -33.53 14.00 -12.83
N GLU A 303 -34.30 13.93 -13.92
CA GLU A 303 -35.75 14.22 -13.91
C GLU A 303 -36.53 13.36 -12.91
N SER A 304 -36.10 12.11 -12.67
CA SER A 304 -36.70 11.23 -11.66
C SER A 304 -36.34 11.60 -10.21
N GLY A 305 -35.71 12.75 -9.97
CA GLY A 305 -35.32 13.24 -8.64
C GLY A 305 -34.11 12.55 -7.99
N LYS A 306 -33.47 11.58 -8.66
CA LYS A 306 -32.21 10.98 -8.18
C LYS A 306 -31.07 11.99 -8.33
N THR A 307 -30.17 12.01 -7.35
CA THR A 307 -29.03 12.94 -7.35
C THR A 307 -27.71 12.20 -7.31
N LEU A 308 -26.80 12.53 -8.22
CA LEU A 308 -25.43 12.02 -8.28
C LEU A 308 -24.45 13.17 -8.03
N THR A 309 -23.46 12.95 -7.16
CA THR A 309 -22.41 13.96 -6.89
C THR A 309 -21.09 13.40 -7.37
N ILE A 310 -20.42 14.11 -8.28
CA ILE A 310 -19.30 13.55 -9.03
C ILE A 310 -18.24 14.60 -9.36
N THR A 311 -17.00 14.16 -9.62
CA THR A 311 -15.91 15.07 -9.97
C THR A 311 -16.07 15.61 -11.41
N PRO A 312 -15.63 16.85 -11.67
CA PRO A 312 -15.77 17.49 -13.00
C PRO A 312 -15.16 16.70 -14.17
N GLU A 313 -14.09 15.95 -13.90
CA GLU A 313 -13.36 15.13 -14.85
C GLU A 313 -14.00 13.76 -15.13
N HIS A 314 -14.88 13.29 -14.25
CA HIS A 314 -15.50 11.98 -14.40
C HIS A 314 -16.40 11.98 -15.64
N LYS A 315 -16.30 10.92 -16.45
CA LYS A 315 -17.10 10.80 -17.68
C LYS A 315 -18.39 10.06 -17.38
N VAL A 316 -19.52 10.65 -17.71
CA VAL A 316 -20.84 9.99 -17.65
C VAL A 316 -21.30 9.63 -19.06
N ALA A 317 -22.06 8.54 -19.17
CA ALA A 317 -22.66 8.14 -20.44
C ALA A 317 -23.87 9.03 -20.74
N VAL A 318 -23.77 9.81 -21.81
CA VAL A 318 -24.80 10.72 -22.31
C VAL A 318 -25.38 10.16 -23.60
N ASN A 319 -26.69 10.26 -23.77
CA ASN A 319 -27.34 9.99 -25.05
C ASN A 319 -27.19 11.21 -25.98
N ILE A 320 -26.40 11.07 -27.03
CA ILE A 320 -26.29 12.10 -28.07
C ILE A 320 -26.75 11.47 -29.38
N LYS A 321 -27.94 11.87 -29.87
CA LYS A 321 -28.53 11.39 -31.12
C LYS A 321 -28.67 9.85 -31.19
N GLY A 322 -29.06 9.21 -30.09
CA GLY A 322 -29.28 7.76 -30.03
C GLY A 322 -28.02 6.91 -29.86
N LYS A 323 -26.85 7.53 -29.63
CA LYS A 323 -25.60 6.84 -29.32
C LYS A 323 -25.11 7.21 -27.92
N GLN A 324 -24.63 6.20 -27.18
CA GLN A 324 -23.99 6.40 -25.89
C GLN A 324 -22.58 6.97 -26.07
N GLN A 325 -22.32 8.13 -25.47
CA GLN A 325 -21.00 8.75 -25.47
C GLN A 325 -20.59 9.14 -24.04
N TYR A 326 -19.34 8.87 -23.69
CA TYR A 326 -18.79 9.21 -22.38
C TYR A 326 -18.22 10.65 -22.37
N THR A 327 -18.96 11.56 -21.74
CA THR A 327 -18.62 12.99 -21.69
C THR A 327 -18.23 13.40 -20.26
N PRO A 328 -17.12 14.14 -20.06
CA PRO A 328 -16.77 14.69 -18.76
C PRO A 328 -17.88 15.57 -18.19
N VAL A 329 -18.16 15.46 -16.89
CA VAL A 329 -19.26 16.15 -16.22
C VAL A 329 -19.18 17.67 -16.32
N SER A 330 -17.97 18.22 -16.33
CA SER A 330 -17.67 19.64 -16.59
C SER A 330 -18.21 20.18 -17.93
N LYS A 331 -18.47 19.30 -18.91
CA LYS A 331 -18.94 19.68 -20.25
C LYS A 331 -20.43 19.40 -20.47
N LEU A 332 -21.13 18.85 -19.46
CA LEU A 332 -22.56 18.55 -19.56
C LEU A 332 -23.39 19.83 -19.65
N LYS A 333 -24.41 19.79 -20.50
CA LYS A 333 -25.41 20.86 -20.61
C LYS A 333 -26.71 20.46 -19.93
N LYS A 334 -27.45 21.45 -19.44
CA LYS A 334 -28.77 21.23 -18.84
C LYS A 334 -29.73 20.68 -19.90
N GLY A 335 -30.35 19.53 -19.63
CA GLY A 335 -31.29 18.84 -20.54
C GLY A 335 -30.70 17.66 -21.31
N GLU A 336 -29.43 17.30 -21.08
CA GLU A 336 -28.84 16.09 -21.66
C GLU A 336 -29.27 14.82 -20.90
N GLU A 337 -29.70 13.79 -21.64
CA GLU A 337 -30.07 12.49 -21.08
C GLU A 337 -28.83 11.70 -20.65
N ILE A 338 -28.78 11.32 -19.38
CA ILE A 338 -27.65 10.58 -18.78
C ILE A 338 -28.13 9.18 -18.40
N PHE A 339 -27.38 8.16 -18.80
CA PHE A 339 -27.63 6.79 -18.35
C PHE A 339 -27.03 6.61 -16.95
N ILE A 340 -27.89 6.44 -15.94
CA ILE A 340 -27.49 6.05 -14.59
C ILE A 340 -28.00 4.62 -14.39
N ASN A 341 -27.10 3.64 -14.49
CA ASN A 341 -27.40 2.24 -14.19
C ASN A 341 -27.28 1.99 -12.69
#